data_AF-A0A2N5IVL1-F1
#
_entry.id   AF-A0A2N5IVL1-F1
#
_cell.length_a   1.000
_cell.length_b   1.000
_cell.length_c   1.000
_cell.angle_alpha   90.00
_cell.angle_beta   90.00
_cell.angle_gamma   90.00
#
_symmetry.space_group_name_H-M   'P 1'
#
loop_
_entity.id
_entity.type
_entity.pdbx_description
1 polymer ?
#
loop_
_entity_poly.entity_id
_entity_poly.type
_entity_poly.pdbx_seq_one_letter_code
_entity_poly.pdbx_strand_id
1 'polypeptide(L)'
;MPELNQIVADRMKSSLTSLHLSVKDYATRAGQSYEAAKRRINGDIPLTLTDLQDFCAVTGYRPCELLEDEFVLKPSSALAGKGVK
;
A
#
# COMPACT_ATOMS: atom_id res chain seq x y z
N MET A 1 22.13 4.52 1.65
CA MET A 1 20.78 5.05 1.35
C MET A 1 19.86 3.84 1.20
N PRO A 2 18.66 3.83 1.80
CA PRO A 2 17.72 2.73 1.59
C PRO A 2 17.34 2.67 0.10
N GLU A 3 17.30 1.46 -0.46
CA GLU A 3 16.84 1.25 -1.84
C GLU A 3 15.36 1.66 -1.96
N LEU A 4 14.98 2.24 -3.10
CA LEU A 4 13.63 2.73 -3.37
C LEU A 4 12.54 1.71 -3.00
N ASN A 5 12.79 0.42 -3.23
CA ASN A 5 11.88 -0.65 -2.86
C ASN A 5 11.55 -0.68 -1.36
N GLN A 6 12.55 -0.52 -0.49
CA GLN A 6 12.36 -0.53 0.96
C GLN A 6 11.61 0.72 1.42
N ILE A 7 11.92 1.88 0.84
CA ILE A 7 11.21 3.14 1.13
C ILE A 7 9.72 2.98 0.84
N VAL A 8 9.37 2.44 -0.33
CA VAL A 8 7.97 2.24 -0.72
C VAL A 8 7.30 1.17 0.14
N ALA A 9 7.98 0.07 0.46
CA ALA A 9 7.45 -0.97 1.35
C ALA A 9 7.12 -0.41 2.75
N ASP A 10 8.02 0.40 3.33
CA ASP A 10 7.81 1.05 4.63
C ASP A 10 6.61 2.01 4.59
N ARG A 11 6.43 2.74 3.48
CA ARG A 11 5.28 3.63 3.25
C ARG A 11 3.98 2.84 3.10
N MET A 12 3.98 1.74 2.37
CA MET A 12 2.83 0.84 2.25
C MET A 12 2.43 0.28 3.62
N LYS A 13 3.40 -0.17 4.41
CA LYS A 13 3.17 -0.67 5.76
C LYS A 13 2.55 0.40 6.66
N SER A 14 3.13 1.59 6.66
CA SER A 14 2.63 2.73 7.44
C SER A 14 1.22 3.15 7.01
N SER A 15 0.94 3.12 5.70
CA SER A 15 -0.39 3.37 5.15
C SER A 15 -1.42 2.36 5.68
N LEU A 16 -1.10 1.06 5.64
CA LEU A 16 -2.01 0.01 6.12
C LEU A 16 -2.30 0.17 7.61
N THR A 17 -1.29 0.48 8.42
CA THR A 17 -1.47 0.77 9.84
C THR A 17 -2.38 1.97 10.06
N SER A 18 -2.17 3.07 9.33
CA SER A 18 -2.99 4.29 9.45
C SER A 18 -4.43 4.09 9.00
N LEU A 19 -4.64 3.23 8.00
CA LEU A 19 -5.96 2.86 7.49
C LEU A 19 -6.65 1.75 8.30
N HIS A 20 -6.02 1.24 9.37
CA HIS A 20 -6.48 0.07 10.13
C HIS A 20 -6.79 -1.16 9.26
N LEU A 21 -6.04 -1.32 8.17
CA LEU A 21 -6.24 -2.41 7.22
C LEU A 21 -5.21 -3.51 7.49
N SER A 22 -5.67 -4.74 7.71
CA SER A 22 -4.74 -5.86 7.86
C SER A 22 -4.14 -6.25 6.50
N VAL A 23 -2.95 -6.85 6.52
CA VAL A 23 -2.31 -7.40 5.31
C VAL A 23 -3.20 -8.45 4.64
N LYS A 24 -3.99 -9.19 5.44
CA LYS A 24 -4.95 -10.19 4.94
C LYS A 24 -6.11 -9.53 4.20
N ASP A 25 -6.64 -8.44 4.73
CA ASP A 25 -7.73 -7.69 4.08
C ASP A 25 -7.23 -7.03 2.80
N TYR A 26 -6.02 -6.45 2.82
CA TYR A 26 -5.36 -5.95 1.62
C TYR A 26 -5.23 -7.05 0.57
N ALA A 27 -4.64 -8.20 0.92
CA ALA A 27 -4.42 -9.31 0.00
C ALA A 27 -5.74 -9.78 -0.65
N THR A 28 -6.79 -9.87 0.16
CA THR A 28 -8.14 -10.26 -0.29
C THR A 28 -8.70 -9.23 -1.27
N ARG A 29 -8.58 -7.93 -0.99
CA ARG A 29 -9.07 -6.86 -1.86
C ARG A 29 -8.25 -6.68 -3.13
N ALA A 30 -6.96 -6.94 -3.08
CA ALA A 30 -6.05 -6.89 -4.21
C ALA A 30 -6.09 -8.17 -5.08
N GLY A 31 -6.81 -9.22 -4.64
CA GLY A 31 -6.86 -10.50 -5.35
C GLY A 31 -5.52 -11.25 -5.35
N GLN A 32 -4.66 -10.97 -4.37
CA GLN A 32 -3.32 -11.56 -4.26
C GLN A 32 -3.27 -12.57 -3.10
N SER A 33 -2.30 -13.50 -3.14
CA SER A 33 -2.09 -14.40 -2.00
C SER A 33 -1.54 -13.63 -0.80
N TYR A 34 -1.95 -14.03 0.42
CA TYR A 34 -1.50 -13.41 1.66
C TYR A 34 0.03 -13.40 1.79
N GLU A 35 0.68 -14.51 1.46
CA GLU A 35 2.14 -14.62 1.53
C GLU A 35 2.84 -13.68 0.54
N ALA A 36 2.33 -13.54 -0.68
CA ALA A 36 2.91 -12.62 -1.66
C ALA A 36 2.71 -11.15 -1.21
N ALA A 37 1.52 -10.80 -0.73
CA ALA A 37 1.23 -9.47 -0.19
C ALA A 37 2.13 -9.12 1.00
N LYS A 38 2.28 -10.05 1.96
CA LYS A 38 3.13 -9.90 3.14
C LYS A 38 4.59 -9.64 2.76
N ARG A 39 5.14 -10.45 1.85
CA ARG A 39 6.52 -10.29 1.37
C ARG A 39 6.75 -8.93 0.70
N ARG A 40 5.79 -8.44 -0.10
CA ARG A 40 5.86 -7.11 -0.71
C ARG A 40 5.86 -5.98 0.31
N ILE A 41 4.93 -6.02 1.26
CA ILE A 41 4.79 -4.98 2.30
C ILE A 41 6.01 -4.93 3.22
N ASN A 42 6.71 -6.05 3.38
CA ASN A 42 7.97 -6.10 4.13
C ASN A 42 9.20 -5.71 3.30
N GLY A 43 9.08 -5.62 1.97
CA GLY A 43 10.22 -5.37 1.06
C GLY A 43 11.02 -6.63 0.70
N ASP A 44 10.57 -7.83 1.08
CA ASP A 44 11.26 -9.12 0.84
C ASP A 44 11.30 -9.52 -0.64
N ILE A 45 10.45 -8.90 -1.47
CA ILE A 45 10.44 -9.04 -2.93
C ILE A 45 10.35 -7.66 -3.58
N PRO A 46 10.89 -7.50 -4.80
CA PRO A 46 10.76 -6.25 -5.55
C PRO A 46 9.29 -5.92 -5.84
N LEU A 47 8.91 -4.66 -5.58
CA LEU A 47 7.62 -4.11 -5.96
C LEU A 47 7.58 -3.86 -7.47
N THR A 48 6.54 -4.37 -8.12
CA THR A 48 6.24 -4.04 -9.51
C THR A 48 5.31 -2.82 -9.59
N LEU A 49 5.26 -2.17 -10.75
CA LEU A 49 4.31 -1.08 -10.98
C LEU A 49 2.85 -1.54 -10.84
N THR A 50 2.55 -2.79 -11.23
CA THR A 50 1.22 -3.39 -11.04
C THR A 50 0.86 -3.50 -9.57
N ASP A 51 1.78 -3.98 -8.73
CA ASP A 51 1.55 -4.10 -7.29
C ASP A 51 1.29 -2.74 -6.63
N LEU A 52 2.02 -1.71 -7.08
CA LEU A 52 1.81 -0.34 -6.61
C LEU A 52 0.42 0.19 -7.02
N GLN A 53 -0.01 -0.11 -8.25
CA GLN A 53 -1.33 0.27 -8.75
C GLN A 53 -2.45 -0.43 -7.99
N ASP A 54 -2.33 -1.74 -7.74
CA ASP A 54 -3.28 -2.52 -6.96
C ASP A 54 -3.40 -1.99 -5.52
N PHE A 55 -2.26 -1.69 -4.91
CA PHE A 55 -2.22 -1.08 -3.58
C PHE A 55 -2.95 0.26 -3.54
N CYS A 56 -2.65 1.15 -4.48
CA CYS A 56 -3.31 2.44 -4.62
C CYS A 56 -4.82 2.31 -4.86
N ALA A 57 -5.26 1.30 -5.62
CA ALA A 57 -6.68 1.01 -5.84
C ALA A 57 -7.41 0.64 -4.55
N VAL A 58 -6.78 -0.14 -3.67
CA VAL A 58 -7.34 -0.56 -2.38
C VAL A 58 -7.31 0.55 -1.32
N THR A 59 -6.23 1.34 -1.30
CA THR A 59 -5.93 2.27 -0.21
C THR A 59 -6.33 3.72 -0.49
N GLY A 60 -6.62 4.05 -1.75
CA GLY A 60 -6.97 5.42 -2.17
C GLY A 60 -5.76 6.36 -2.30
N TYR A 61 -4.54 5.85 -2.21
CA TYR A 61 -3.34 6.60 -2.58
C TYR A 61 -3.17 6.69 -4.09
N ARG A 62 -2.38 7.66 -4.54
CA ARG A 62 -1.86 7.72 -5.92
C ARG A 62 -0.44 7.15 -5.94
N PRO A 63 -0.01 6.49 -7.03
CA PRO A 63 1.34 5.95 -7.12
C PRO A 63 2.44 6.99 -6.89
N CYS A 64 2.24 8.23 -7.36
CA CYS A 64 3.19 9.32 -7.15
C CYS A 64 3.39 9.66 -5.67
N GLU A 65 2.33 9.62 -4.85
CA GLU A 65 2.40 9.91 -3.41
C GLU A 65 3.32 8.92 -2.67
N LEU A 66 3.46 7.70 -3.18
CA LEU A 66 4.34 6.67 -2.60
C LEU A 66 5.79 6.80 -3.08
N LEU A 67 6.05 7.59 -4.13
CA LEU A 67 7.37 7.78 -4.75
C LEU A 67 7.96 9.18 -4.50
N GLU A 68 7.16 10.14 -4.04
CA GLU A 68 7.59 11.50 -3.70
C GLU A 68 8.58 11.52 -2.52
N ASP A 69 9.40 12.56 -2.40
CA ASP A 69 10.37 12.66 -1.29
C ASP A 69 9.68 12.73 0.08
N GLU A 70 8.53 13.39 0.13
CA GLU A 70 7.67 13.48 1.31
C GLU A 70 6.47 12.52 1.19
N PHE A 71 6.18 11.78 2.26
CA PHE A 71 5.08 10.84 2.31
C PHE A 71 4.09 11.21 3.42
N VAL A 72 2.83 11.45 3.04
CA VAL A 72 1.77 11.86 3.96
C VAL A 72 0.78 10.73 4.20
N LEU A 73 0.59 10.36 5.46
CA LEU A 73 -0.40 9.36 5.87
C LEU A 73 -1.82 9.92 5.75
N LYS A 74 -2.66 9.24 4.97
CA LYS A 74 -4.09 9.51 4.85
C LYS A 74 -4.82 8.94 6.07
N PRO A 75 -5.79 9.69 6.64
CA PRO A 75 -6.62 9.19 7.72
C PRO A 75 -7.47 8.01 7.23
N SER A 76 -7.84 7.10 8.14
CA SER A 76 -8.74 5.97 7.86
C SER A 76 -10.06 6.37 7.16
N SER A 77 -10.57 7.58 7.43
CA SER A 77 -11.74 8.15 6.76
C SER A 77 -11.57 8.35 5.24
N ALA A 78 -10.35 8.36 4.71
CA ALA A 78 -10.07 8.47 3.29
C ALA A 78 -10.56 7.24 2.49
N LEU A 79 -10.67 6.06 3.13
CA LEU A 79 -11.27 4.88 2.51
C LEU A 79 -12.79 5.00 2.38
N ALA A 80 -13.45 5.78 3.24
CA ALA A 80 -14.90 5.95 3.24
C ALA A 80 -15.41 6.85 2.09
N GLY A 81 -14.53 7.65 1.46
CA GLY A 81 -14.89 8.54 0.35
C GLY A 81 -15.00 7.85 -1.02
N LYS A 82 -14.60 6.58 -1.15
CA LYS A 82 -14.61 5.81 -2.40
C LYS A 82 -15.62 4.65 -2.40
N GLY A 83 -16.67 4.77 -1.60
CA GLY A 83 -17.69 3.74 -1.42
C GLY A 83 -19.11 4.26 -1.35
N VAL A 84 -19.57 5.03 -2.35
CA VAL A 84 -21.00 5.08 -2.73
C VAL A 84 -21.08 5.38 -4.23
N LYS A 85 -21.39 4.35 -5.03
CA LYS A 85 -22.30 4.51 -6.16
C LYS A 85 -23.55 3.73 -5.83
#